data_AF-A0A212ARL1-F1
#
_entry.id   AF-A0A212ARL1-F1
#
_cell.length_a   1.000
_cell.length_b   1.000
_cell.length_c   1.000
_cell.angle_alpha   90.00
_cell.angle_beta   90.00
_cell.angle_gamma   90.00
#
_symmetry.space_group_name_H-M   'P 1'
#
loop_
_entity.id
_entity.type
_entity.pdbx_description
1 polymer ?
#
loop_
_entity_poly.entity_id
_entity_poly.type
_entity_poly.pdbx_seq_one_letter_code
_entity_poly.pdbx_strand_id
1 'polypeptide(L)'
;MLANFTTLAERIRERASGRQVIFLPNSGNWGDGLIRYGAKRFFHDHGITHVEMNLGKGSGKYLLAPFLARPKKYLFVYSGGSAWGHNYRHGYDIVSLISRFTDNIIVLPTTFFYEPSRARGILFRRDQFESRDHCPRSLFCDDMALYLLARREYYDFGPPTERVGHIYRRDKESSRRFEDREGHDLSNDGNHMSNGDDFLRQIARYRKIITDRLHVGIGAAILGREVQLMSGSDFKIRAIYRTSLSHLPNIEFLD
;
A
#
# COMPACT_ATOMS: atom_id res chain seq x y z
N MET A 1 -12.88 5.19 -9.06
CA MET A 1 -11.73 4.31 -8.72
C MET A 1 -11.00 3.82 -9.97
N LEU A 2 -11.62 3.05 -10.89
CA LEU A 2 -10.91 2.47 -12.06
C LEU A 2 -10.13 3.45 -12.94
N ALA A 3 -10.67 4.65 -13.21
CA ALA A 3 -10.00 5.66 -14.04
C ALA A 3 -8.60 6.05 -13.50
N ASN A 4 -8.43 6.09 -12.18
CA ASN A 4 -7.16 6.42 -11.52
C ASN A 4 -6.11 5.32 -11.80
N PHE A 5 -6.53 4.05 -11.74
CA PHE A 5 -5.68 2.92 -12.06
C PHE A 5 -5.32 2.83 -13.55
N THR A 6 -6.23 3.23 -14.45
CA THR A 6 -5.93 3.33 -15.89
C THR A 6 -4.78 4.29 -16.14
N THR A 7 -4.81 5.47 -15.53
CA THR A 7 -3.74 6.47 -15.66
C THR A 7 -2.40 5.91 -15.17
N LEU A 8 -2.40 5.21 -14.02
CA LEU A 8 -1.22 4.53 -13.50
C LEU A 8 -0.67 3.48 -14.49
N ALA A 9 -1.55 2.67 -15.07
CA ALA A 9 -1.16 1.61 -16.02
C ALA A 9 -0.53 2.18 -17.29
N GLU A 10 -1.10 3.25 -17.83
CA GLU A 10 -0.58 3.96 -19.01
C GLU A 10 0.84 4.49 -18.74
N ARG A 11 1.06 5.13 -17.58
CA ARG A 11 2.39 5.63 -17.20
C ARG A 11 3.42 4.52 -17.05
N ILE A 12 3.03 3.38 -16.50
CA ILE A 12 3.92 2.22 -16.40
C ILE A 12 4.25 1.68 -17.79
N ARG A 13 3.27 1.49 -18.67
CA ARG A 13 3.50 0.96 -20.03
C ARG A 13 4.37 1.90 -20.87
N GLU A 14 4.10 3.20 -20.82
CA GLU A 14 4.87 4.23 -21.50
C GLU A 14 6.36 4.17 -21.08
N ARG A 15 6.61 4.14 -19.77
CA ARG A 15 7.98 4.08 -19.23
C ARG A 15 8.63 2.71 -19.38
N ALA A 16 7.85 1.63 -19.47
CA ALA A 16 8.36 0.27 -19.63
C ALA A 16 8.78 -0.04 -21.08
N SER A 17 8.42 0.79 -22.06
CA SER A 17 8.80 0.56 -23.47
C SER A 17 10.31 0.37 -23.62
N GLY A 18 10.70 -0.79 -24.16
CA GLY A 18 12.11 -1.21 -24.33
C GLY A 18 12.85 -1.56 -23.04
N ARG A 19 12.17 -1.65 -21.88
CA ARG A 19 12.76 -1.91 -20.57
C ARG A 19 12.12 -3.10 -19.88
N GLN A 20 12.91 -3.80 -19.07
CA GLN A 20 12.38 -4.81 -18.16
C GLN A 20 11.91 -4.16 -16.85
N VAL A 21 10.70 -4.49 -16.41
CA VAL A 21 10.16 -3.96 -15.15
C VAL A 21 10.70 -4.76 -13.96
N ILE A 22 11.27 -4.05 -12.99
CA ILE A 22 11.69 -4.59 -11.69
C ILE A 22 10.74 -4.05 -10.63
N PHE A 23 9.88 -4.90 -10.10
CA PHE A 23 8.95 -4.55 -9.03
C PHE A 23 9.61 -4.77 -7.66
N LEU A 24 9.58 -3.75 -6.82
CA LEU A 24 10.20 -3.71 -5.50
C LEU A 24 9.11 -3.58 -4.42
N PRO A 25 8.71 -4.68 -3.77
CA PRO A 25 7.77 -4.65 -2.66
C PRO A 25 8.26 -3.75 -1.51
N ASN A 26 7.33 -3.00 -0.91
CA ASN A 26 7.61 -2.19 0.26
C ASN A 26 7.78 -3.13 1.46
N SER A 27 8.83 -2.95 2.26
CA SER A 27 9.05 -3.84 3.41
C SER A 27 8.13 -3.45 4.57
N GLY A 28 7.48 -4.42 5.19
CA GLY A 28 6.54 -4.08 6.26
C GLY A 28 5.69 -5.23 6.74
N ASN A 29 4.49 -4.90 7.17
CA ASN A 29 3.58 -5.82 7.83
C ASN A 29 2.62 -6.45 6.79
N TRP A 30 1.63 -7.20 7.25
CA TRP A 30 0.71 -7.89 6.34
C TRP A 30 -0.15 -6.93 5.51
N GLY A 31 -0.40 -5.71 5.98
CA GLY A 31 -1.05 -4.66 5.22
C GLY A 31 -0.26 -4.24 3.98
N ASP A 32 1.08 -4.14 4.09
CA ASP A 32 1.95 -3.97 2.92
C ASP A 32 1.89 -5.19 1.98
N GLY A 33 1.65 -6.39 2.53
CA GLY A 33 1.36 -7.60 1.78
C GLY A 33 0.07 -7.50 0.96
N LEU A 34 -0.97 -6.89 1.51
CA LEU A 34 -2.22 -6.62 0.78
C LEU A 34 -2.04 -5.57 -0.33
N ILE A 35 -1.24 -4.52 -0.08
CA ILE A 35 -0.87 -3.53 -1.11
C ILE A 35 -0.15 -4.23 -2.27
N ARG A 36 0.86 -5.05 -1.95
CA ARG A 36 1.60 -5.86 -2.93
C ARG A 36 0.66 -6.79 -3.69
N TYR A 37 -0.26 -7.45 -3.01
CA TYR A 37 -1.24 -8.36 -3.62
C TYR A 37 -2.12 -7.63 -4.64
N GLY A 38 -2.68 -6.48 -4.26
CA GLY A 38 -3.42 -5.62 -5.18
C GLY A 38 -2.59 -5.14 -6.37
N ALA A 39 -1.32 -4.78 -6.14
CA ALA A 39 -0.40 -4.38 -7.21
C ALA A 39 -0.10 -5.52 -8.19
N LYS A 40 0.11 -6.75 -7.70
CA LYS A 40 0.35 -7.91 -8.58
C LYS A 40 -0.89 -8.25 -9.42
N ARG A 41 -2.08 -8.15 -8.83
CA ARG A 41 -3.34 -8.33 -9.56
C ARG A 41 -3.50 -7.26 -10.64
N PHE A 42 -3.20 -6.01 -10.31
CA PHE A 42 -3.16 -4.89 -11.25
C PHE A 42 -2.17 -5.13 -12.41
N PHE A 43 -0.94 -5.56 -12.14
CA PHE A 43 0.04 -5.85 -13.19
C PHE A 43 -0.42 -6.97 -14.10
N HIS A 44 -0.98 -8.04 -13.54
CA HIS A 44 -1.52 -9.16 -14.31
C HIS A 44 -2.59 -8.69 -15.31
N ASP A 45 -3.60 -7.96 -14.82
CA ASP A 45 -4.72 -7.51 -15.66
C ASP A 45 -4.30 -6.55 -16.76
N HIS A 46 -3.24 -5.77 -16.51
CA HIS A 46 -2.71 -4.81 -17.48
C HIS A 46 -1.56 -5.36 -18.33
N GLY A 47 -1.23 -6.66 -18.24
CA GLY A 47 -0.17 -7.28 -19.03
C GLY A 47 1.23 -6.71 -18.73
N ILE A 48 1.46 -6.24 -17.51
CA ILE A 48 2.76 -5.68 -17.08
C ILE A 48 3.63 -6.82 -16.55
N THR A 49 4.43 -7.40 -17.45
CA THR A 49 5.43 -8.41 -17.10
C THR A 49 6.54 -7.77 -16.25
N HIS A 50 6.83 -8.36 -15.10
CA HIS A 50 7.80 -7.84 -14.15
C HIS A 50 8.57 -8.94 -13.45
N VAL A 51 9.77 -8.60 -12.97
CA VAL A 51 10.52 -9.40 -11.99
C VAL A 51 10.32 -8.78 -10.63
N GLU A 52 9.76 -9.55 -9.70
CA GLU A 52 9.62 -9.14 -8.30
C GLU A 52 10.92 -9.40 -7.54
N MET A 53 11.43 -8.37 -6.87
CA MET A 53 12.66 -8.44 -6.09
C MET A 53 12.43 -7.91 -4.68
N ASN A 54 12.41 -8.82 -3.72
CA ASN A 54 12.34 -8.47 -2.31
C ASN A 54 13.73 -8.06 -1.80
N LEU A 55 13.89 -6.78 -1.45
CA LEU A 55 15.14 -6.27 -0.86
C LEU A 55 15.24 -6.55 0.65
N GLY A 56 14.17 -7.05 1.29
CA GLY A 56 14.15 -7.28 2.73
C GLY A 56 14.38 -6.01 3.56
N LYS A 57 14.93 -6.18 4.76
CA LYS A 57 15.35 -5.07 5.64
C LYS A 57 16.89 -4.95 5.63
N GLY A 58 17.42 -3.74 5.84
CA GLY A 58 18.86 -3.53 6.00
C GLY A 58 19.65 -3.43 4.70
N SER A 59 20.66 -4.28 4.52
CA SER A 59 21.65 -4.20 3.43
C SER A 59 21.17 -4.71 2.07
N GLY A 60 19.94 -5.24 1.96
CA GLY A 60 19.46 -5.81 0.70
C GLY A 60 19.35 -4.82 -0.47
N LYS A 61 19.44 -3.50 -0.23
CA LYS A 61 19.59 -2.49 -1.30
C LYS A 61 20.79 -2.73 -2.23
N TYR A 62 21.84 -3.43 -1.76
CA TYR A 62 22.99 -3.76 -2.60
C TYR A 62 22.67 -4.79 -3.69
N LEU A 63 21.58 -5.55 -3.55
CA LEU A 63 21.08 -6.44 -4.62
C LEU A 63 20.68 -5.67 -5.89
N LEU A 64 20.47 -4.35 -5.78
CA LEU A 64 20.19 -3.49 -6.93
C LEU A 64 21.43 -3.21 -7.79
N ALA A 65 22.65 -3.46 -7.31
CA ALA A 65 23.88 -3.04 -8.00
C ALA A 65 23.99 -3.54 -9.46
N PRO A 66 23.67 -4.81 -9.80
CA PRO A 66 23.71 -5.27 -11.19
C PRO A 66 22.68 -4.56 -12.09
N PHE A 67 21.56 -4.12 -11.53
CA PHE A 67 20.49 -3.42 -12.26
C PHE A 67 20.85 -1.94 -12.45
N LEU A 68 21.37 -1.31 -11.40
CA LEU A 68 21.81 0.09 -11.42
C LEU A 68 23.05 0.31 -12.29
N ALA A 69 23.85 -0.74 -12.55
CA ALA A 69 24.93 -0.70 -13.54
C ALA A 69 24.43 -0.61 -14.99
N ARG A 70 23.14 -0.92 -15.25
CA ARG A 70 22.52 -0.87 -16.57
C ARG A 70 21.18 -0.11 -16.52
N PRO A 71 21.18 1.16 -16.08
CA PRO A 71 19.96 1.88 -15.71
C PRO A 71 18.98 2.11 -16.87
N LYS A 72 19.47 2.09 -18.12
CA LYS A 72 18.63 2.24 -19.32
C LYS A 72 17.83 0.97 -19.66
N LYS A 73 18.24 -0.20 -19.16
CA LYS A 73 17.59 -1.49 -19.45
C LYS A 73 16.36 -1.75 -18.56
N TYR A 74 16.27 -1.07 -17.43
CA TYR A 74 15.29 -1.39 -16.40
C TYR A 74 14.37 -0.20 -16.10
N LEU A 75 13.10 -0.50 -15.85
CA LEU A 75 12.18 0.38 -15.16
C LEU A 75 11.98 -0.17 -13.75
N PHE A 76 12.26 0.62 -12.73
CA PHE A 76 11.97 0.27 -11.36
C PHE A 76 10.53 0.68 -11.01
N VAL A 77 9.78 -0.20 -10.38
CA VAL A 77 8.46 0.11 -9.83
C VAL A 77 8.50 -0.19 -8.34
N TYR A 78 8.49 0.86 -7.52
CA TYR A 78 8.50 0.73 -6.07
C TYR A 78 7.06 0.65 -5.56
N SER A 79 6.77 -0.32 -4.70
CA SER A 79 5.46 -0.49 -4.11
C SER A 79 5.01 0.73 -3.29
N GLY A 80 3.69 0.89 -3.19
CA GLY A 80 3.06 1.94 -2.40
C GLY A 80 3.20 1.69 -0.90
N GLY A 81 2.55 2.54 -0.09
CA GLY A 81 2.52 2.40 1.37
C GLY A 81 2.83 3.70 2.10
N SER A 82 3.44 3.61 3.29
CA SER A 82 3.81 4.77 4.12
C SER A 82 5.26 4.78 4.60
N ALA A 83 6.17 4.05 3.93
CA ALA A 83 7.59 3.98 4.23
C ALA A 83 8.41 5.24 3.85
N TRP A 84 7.78 6.40 4.00
CA TRP A 84 8.24 7.72 3.55
C TRP A 84 8.12 8.78 4.65
N GLY A 85 7.80 8.35 5.88
CA GLY A 85 7.58 9.22 7.03
C GLY A 85 8.70 9.15 8.06
N HIS A 86 8.49 9.82 9.19
CA HIS A 86 9.49 9.88 10.27
C HIS A 86 9.78 8.52 10.91
N ASN A 87 8.76 7.68 11.08
CA ASN A 87 8.89 6.37 11.72
C ASN A 87 9.53 5.31 10.81
N TYR A 88 9.36 5.45 9.49
CA TYR A 88 9.84 4.49 8.49
C TYR A 88 10.31 5.23 7.24
N ARG A 89 11.60 5.10 6.90
CA ARG A 89 12.26 5.82 5.81
C ARG A 89 12.81 4.95 4.69
N HIS A 90 12.63 3.63 4.78
CA HIS A 90 13.28 2.71 3.85
C HIS A 90 12.81 2.88 2.40
N GLY A 91 11.56 3.29 2.16
CA GLY A 91 11.08 3.64 0.82
C GLY A 91 11.79 4.87 0.26
N TYR A 92 11.90 5.93 1.07
CA TYR A 92 12.70 7.09 0.71
C TYR A 92 14.15 6.71 0.39
N ASP A 93 14.79 5.86 1.20
CA ASP A 93 16.20 5.49 1.02
C ASP A 93 16.45 4.67 -0.25
N ILE A 94 15.58 3.68 -0.53
CA ILE A 94 15.67 2.84 -1.73
C ILE A 94 15.44 3.68 -2.98
N VAL A 95 14.37 4.48 -3.01
CA VAL A 95 14.05 5.30 -4.18
C VAL A 95 15.10 6.39 -4.39
N SER A 96 15.61 7.00 -3.31
CA SER A 96 16.72 7.95 -3.40
C SER A 96 17.98 7.31 -3.95
N LEU A 97 18.31 6.07 -3.56
CA LEU A 97 19.45 5.35 -4.11
C LEU A 97 19.30 5.14 -5.62
N ILE A 98 18.16 4.60 -6.06
CA ILE A 98 17.88 4.37 -7.50
C ILE A 98 17.96 5.71 -8.27
N SER A 99 17.42 6.77 -7.69
CA SER A 99 17.38 8.12 -8.26
C SER A 99 18.76 8.76 -8.46
N ARG A 100 19.80 8.26 -7.77
CA ARG A 100 21.20 8.67 -8.04
C ARG A 100 21.72 8.18 -9.38
N PHE A 101 21.16 7.08 -9.90
CA PHE A 101 21.61 6.45 -11.14
C PHE A 101 20.62 6.66 -12.30
N THR A 102 19.33 6.81 -12.03
CA THR A 102 18.30 6.94 -13.07
C THR A 102 17.01 7.56 -12.57
N ASP A 103 16.26 8.18 -13.46
CA ASP A 103 14.86 8.59 -13.27
C ASP A 103 13.85 7.54 -13.79
N ASN A 104 14.32 6.38 -14.27
CA ASN A 104 13.49 5.24 -14.68
C ASN A 104 12.89 4.53 -13.47
N ILE A 105 12.10 5.25 -12.69
CA ILE A 105 11.39 4.74 -11.53
C ILE A 105 9.98 5.31 -11.48
N ILE A 106 9.00 4.46 -11.14
CA ILE A 106 7.70 4.92 -10.66
C ILE A 106 7.44 4.39 -9.26
N VAL A 107 6.92 5.27 -8.40
CA VAL A 107 6.50 4.93 -7.05
C VAL A 107 4.99 4.80 -7.06
N LEU A 108 4.49 3.60 -6.74
CA LEU A 108 3.07 3.32 -6.63
C LEU A 108 2.41 4.13 -5.48
N PRO A 109 1.07 4.23 -5.45
CA PRO A 109 0.31 5.07 -4.51
C PRO A 109 0.80 5.00 -3.06
N THR A 110 1.29 6.13 -2.57
CA THR A 110 2.00 6.26 -1.29
C THR A 110 1.46 7.43 -0.48
N THR A 111 1.58 7.39 0.86
CA THR A 111 1.41 8.60 1.68
C THR A 111 2.74 9.33 1.83
N PHE A 112 2.77 10.60 1.45
CA PHE A 112 3.94 11.49 1.61
C PHE A 112 3.76 12.40 2.82
N PHE A 113 4.78 12.48 3.68
CA PHE A 113 4.82 13.38 4.84
C PHE A 113 5.63 14.67 4.58
N TYR A 114 6.38 14.68 3.48
CA TYR A 114 7.21 15.76 3.01
C TYR A 114 7.53 15.52 1.53
N GLU A 115 8.02 16.54 0.84
CA GLU A 115 8.42 16.37 -0.56
C GLU A 115 9.76 15.62 -0.63
N PRO A 116 9.83 14.44 -1.28
CA PRO A 116 11.06 13.67 -1.33
C PRO A 116 12.01 14.26 -2.39
N SER A 117 12.84 15.22 -1.97
CA SER A 117 13.76 15.98 -2.85
C SER A 117 14.75 15.11 -3.65
N ARG A 118 15.09 13.92 -3.15
CA ARG A 118 16.00 12.97 -3.81
C ARG A 118 15.30 11.92 -4.66
N ALA A 119 13.98 11.77 -4.55
CA ALA A 119 13.24 10.81 -5.35
C ALA A 119 12.95 11.41 -6.74
N ARG A 120 13.54 10.86 -7.78
CA ARG A 120 13.28 11.23 -9.18
C ARG A 120 12.21 10.30 -9.77
N GLY A 121 11.81 10.55 -11.00
CA GLY A 121 10.79 9.74 -11.69
C GLY A 121 9.35 10.15 -11.35
N ILE A 122 8.42 9.23 -11.61
CA ILE A 122 6.97 9.47 -11.45
C ILE A 122 6.53 9.00 -10.06
N LEU A 123 5.90 9.88 -9.29
CA LEU A 123 5.41 9.55 -7.96
C LEU A 123 3.89 9.53 -7.94
N PHE A 124 3.30 8.50 -7.34
CA PHE A 124 1.87 8.46 -7.06
C PHE A 124 1.60 8.60 -5.57
N ARG A 125 0.67 9.47 -5.22
CA ARG A 125 0.10 9.61 -3.88
C ARG A 125 -1.27 8.95 -3.80
N ARG A 126 -1.61 8.46 -2.61
CA ARG A 126 -2.86 7.71 -2.35
C ARG A 126 -3.95 8.49 -1.62
N ASP A 127 -3.75 9.77 -1.41
CA ASP A 127 -4.77 10.70 -0.91
C ASP A 127 -4.72 12.03 -1.67
N GLN A 128 -5.80 12.80 -1.56
CA GLN A 128 -5.97 14.13 -2.19
C GLN A 128 -5.86 15.29 -1.18
N PHE A 129 -5.46 15.00 0.06
CA PHE A 129 -5.38 15.97 1.15
C PHE A 129 -3.91 16.20 1.52
N GLU A 130 -3.45 15.78 2.69
CA GLU A 130 -2.13 16.10 3.21
C GLU A 130 -0.98 15.63 2.27
N SER A 131 -1.07 14.46 1.61
CA SER A 131 -0.01 14.05 0.65
C SER A 131 0.05 14.93 -0.60
N ARG A 132 -1.07 15.54 -1.00
CA ARG A 132 -1.11 16.48 -2.12
C ARG A 132 -0.33 17.74 -1.78
N ASP A 133 -0.48 18.24 -0.55
CA ASP A 133 0.26 19.41 -0.09
C ASP A 133 1.74 19.09 0.17
N HIS A 134 2.02 17.91 0.72
CA HIS A 134 3.39 17.47 0.99
C HIS A 134 4.18 17.09 -0.27
N CYS A 135 3.54 16.60 -1.33
CA CYS A 135 4.21 16.29 -2.60
C CYS A 135 3.35 16.71 -3.79
N PRO A 136 3.25 18.02 -4.11
CA PRO A 136 2.34 18.55 -5.14
C PRO A 136 2.62 18.01 -6.55
N ARG A 137 3.87 17.63 -6.84
CA ARG A 137 4.27 17.03 -8.12
C ARG A 137 3.82 15.58 -8.31
N SER A 138 3.31 14.94 -7.26
CA SER A 138 2.84 13.55 -7.35
C SER A 138 1.44 13.47 -7.97
N LEU A 139 1.22 12.42 -8.74
CA LEU A 139 -0.07 12.11 -9.37
C LEU A 139 -0.96 11.35 -8.39
N PHE A 140 -2.27 11.52 -8.51
CA PHE A 140 -3.21 10.74 -7.70
C PHE A 140 -3.40 9.34 -8.28
N CYS A 141 -3.41 8.32 -7.42
CA CYS A 141 -4.10 7.07 -7.67
C CYS A 141 -4.51 6.44 -6.33
N ASP A 142 -5.63 5.73 -6.29
CA ASP A 142 -6.08 5.04 -5.08
C ASP A 142 -5.04 4.02 -4.58
N ASP A 143 -5.06 3.71 -3.28
CA ASP A 143 -4.19 2.68 -2.69
C ASP A 143 -4.28 1.35 -3.47
N MET A 144 -3.14 0.68 -3.70
CA MET A 144 -3.14 -0.53 -4.54
C MET A 144 -4.02 -1.67 -3.98
N ALA A 145 -4.25 -1.73 -2.67
CA ALA A 145 -5.20 -2.70 -2.09
C ALA A 145 -6.64 -2.46 -2.58
N LEU A 146 -7.01 -1.20 -2.84
CA LEU A 146 -8.33 -0.84 -3.37
C LEU A 146 -8.53 -1.25 -4.82
N TYR A 147 -7.46 -1.64 -5.53
CA TYR A 147 -7.62 -2.22 -6.85
C TYR A 147 -8.52 -3.46 -6.83
N LEU A 148 -8.45 -4.26 -5.76
CA LEU A 148 -9.28 -5.46 -5.57
C LEU A 148 -10.78 -5.12 -5.48
N LEU A 149 -11.12 -4.01 -4.82
CA LEU A 149 -12.49 -3.46 -4.81
C LEU A 149 -12.89 -2.89 -6.18
N ALA A 150 -11.99 -2.11 -6.80
CA ALA A 150 -12.26 -1.46 -8.09
C ALA A 150 -12.62 -2.45 -9.20
N ARG A 151 -11.95 -3.62 -9.21
CA ARG A 151 -12.22 -4.72 -10.14
C ARG A 151 -13.41 -5.60 -9.74
N ARG A 152 -14.06 -5.32 -8.61
CA ARG A 152 -15.14 -6.12 -8.03
C ARG A 152 -14.74 -7.58 -7.82
N GLU A 153 -13.51 -7.80 -7.32
CA GLU A 153 -13.06 -9.16 -7.04
C GLU A 153 -13.96 -9.78 -5.96
N TYR A 154 -14.46 -10.97 -6.24
CA TYR A 154 -15.30 -11.71 -5.31
C TYR A 154 -14.45 -12.68 -4.47
N TYR A 155 -14.62 -12.61 -3.15
CA TYR A 155 -13.98 -13.52 -2.20
C TYR A 155 -15.06 -14.22 -1.38
N ASP A 156 -15.11 -15.54 -1.47
CA ASP A 156 -15.95 -16.37 -0.60
C ASP A 156 -15.06 -17.24 0.29
N PHE A 157 -15.05 -16.89 1.58
CA PHE A 157 -14.38 -17.64 2.63
C PHE A 157 -15.38 -18.31 3.59
N GLY A 158 -16.66 -18.36 3.20
CA GLY A 158 -17.76 -18.82 4.04
C GLY A 158 -18.30 -17.75 5.00
N PRO A 159 -19.29 -18.12 5.82
CA PRO A 159 -19.87 -17.22 6.81
C PRO A 159 -18.86 -16.84 7.90
N PRO A 160 -18.96 -15.63 8.47
CA PRO A 160 -18.12 -15.23 9.59
C PRO A 160 -18.37 -16.15 10.79
N THR A 161 -17.29 -16.60 11.43
CA THR A 161 -17.32 -17.42 12.64
C THR A 161 -17.42 -16.60 13.92
N GLU A 162 -17.10 -15.30 13.84
CA GLU A 162 -17.00 -14.37 14.96
C GLU A 162 -17.82 -13.10 14.69
N ARG A 163 -18.45 -12.55 15.73
CA ARG A 163 -19.32 -11.36 15.58
C ARG A 163 -18.53 -10.07 15.37
N VAL A 164 -17.50 -9.83 16.18
CA VAL A 164 -16.73 -8.59 16.18
C VAL A 164 -15.25 -8.89 16.35
N GLY A 165 -14.40 -8.31 15.49
CA GLY A 165 -12.95 -8.33 15.63
C GLY A 165 -12.42 -6.97 16.07
N HIS A 166 -11.76 -6.93 17.22
CA HIS A 166 -11.04 -5.76 17.72
C HIS A 166 -9.58 -5.85 17.28
N ILE A 167 -9.24 -5.16 16.19
CA ILE A 167 -7.93 -5.29 15.55
C ILE A 167 -7.19 -3.97 15.67
N TYR A 168 -6.36 -3.84 16.71
CA TYR A 168 -5.69 -2.59 17.05
C TYR A 168 -4.18 -2.69 16.88
N ARG A 169 -3.58 -1.58 16.49
CA ARG A 169 -2.15 -1.43 16.29
C ARG A 169 -1.40 -1.33 17.60
N ARG A 170 -0.30 -2.09 17.68
CA ARG A 170 0.60 -2.14 18.85
C ARG A 170 2.01 -1.60 18.55
N ASP A 171 2.23 -1.04 17.37
CA ASP A 171 3.53 -0.53 16.94
C ASP A 171 3.72 0.99 17.19
N LYS A 172 4.84 1.54 16.71
CA LYS A 172 5.24 2.95 16.90
C LYS A 172 4.27 3.97 16.34
N GLU A 173 3.40 3.57 15.42
CA GLU A 173 2.40 4.49 14.88
C GLU A 173 1.11 4.50 15.72
N SER A 174 0.97 3.61 16.71
CA SER A 174 -0.20 3.56 17.61
C SER A 174 -0.49 4.92 18.25
N SER A 175 -1.76 5.30 18.32
CA SER A 175 -2.22 6.48 19.08
C SER A 175 -2.30 6.20 20.59
N ARG A 176 -2.00 4.98 21.02
CA ARG A 176 -2.12 4.46 22.41
C ARG A 176 -3.53 4.44 22.98
N ARG A 177 -4.53 4.93 22.26
CA ARG A 177 -5.95 4.98 22.66
C ARG A 177 -6.54 3.62 23.05
N PHE A 178 -5.97 2.53 22.52
CA PHE A 178 -6.45 1.16 22.72
C PHE A 178 -5.43 0.25 23.43
N GLU A 179 -4.39 0.81 24.05
CA GLU A 179 -3.37 0.00 24.75
C GLU A 179 -4.00 -0.91 25.82
N ASP A 180 -4.91 -0.37 26.64
CA ASP A 180 -5.60 -1.09 27.71
C ASP A 180 -6.80 -1.93 27.25
N ARG A 181 -7.11 -1.95 25.94
CA ARG A 181 -8.21 -2.76 25.40
C ARG A 181 -7.71 -4.11 24.93
N GLU A 182 -8.51 -5.15 25.18
CA GLU A 182 -8.33 -6.43 24.49
C GLU A 182 -8.47 -6.24 22.97
N GLY A 183 -7.54 -6.83 22.24
CA GLY A 183 -7.51 -6.72 20.78
C GLY A 183 -6.21 -7.27 20.21
N HIS A 184 -6.28 -7.79 18.99
CA HIS A 184 -5.19 -8.49 18.32
C HIS A 184 -4.66 -7.65 17.16
N ASP A 185 -3.35 -7.45 17.10
CA ASP A 185 -2.71 -6.78 15.95
C ASP A 185 -2.47 -7.75 14.79
N LEU A 186 -3.54 -8.15 14.10
CA LEU A 186 -3.49 -9.08 12.96
C LEU A 186 -2.47 -8.68 11.89
N SER A 187 -2.19 -7.38 11.73
CA SER A 187 -1.23 -6.90 10.73
C SER A 187 0.19 -7.43 11.01
N ASN A 188 0.54 -7.76 12.26
CA ASN A 188 1.86 -8.25 12.65
C ASN A 188 2.02 -9.77 12.55
N ASP A 189 0.94 -10.53 12.29
CA ASP A 189 1.01 -11.98 12.11
C ASP A 189 1.67 -12.38 10.78
N GLY A 190 1.79 -11.42 9.85
CA GLY A 190 2.43 -11.59 8.56
C GLY A 190 3.37 -10.44 8.23
N ASN A 191 3.98 -10.52 7.05
CA ASN A 191 4.84 -9.47 6.51
C ASN A 191 4.46 -9.13 5.07
N HIS A 192 5.18 -8.18 4.47
CA HIS A 192 4.91 -7.71 3.11
C HIS A 192 5.01 -8.78 2.02
N MET A 193 5.66 -9.92 2.29
CA MET A 193 5.73 -11.06 1.38
C MET A 193 4.67 -12.12 1.63
N SER A 194 3.97 -12.07 2.77
CA SER A 194 2.84 -12.95 3.08
C SER A 194 1.74 -12.84 2.02
N ASN A 195 0.98 -13.92 1.85
CA ASN A 195 -0.10 -13.98 0.87
C ASN A 195 -1.25 -13.04 1.29
N GLY A 196 -1.79 -12.28 0.33
CA GLY A 196 -2.95 -11.40 0.55
C GLY A 196 -4.24 -12.18 0.82
N ASP A 197 -4.43 -13.34 0.18
CA ASP A 197 -5.62 -14.19 0.41
C ASP A 197 -5.66 -14.72 1.84
N ASP A 198 -4.52 -15.07 2.40
CA ASP A 198 -4.43 -15.52 3.80
C ASP A 198 -4.79 -14.38 4.76
N PHE A 199 -4.44 -13.13 4.42
CA PHE A 199 -4.83 -11.96 5.22
C PHE A 199 -6.34 -11.76 5.19
N LEU A 200 -6.92 -11.78 3.99
CA LEU A 200 -8.34 -11.65 3.78
C LEU A 200 -9.09 -12.79 4.47
N ARG A 201 -8.57 -14.02 4.44
CA ARG A 201 -9.15 -15.18 5.14
C ARG A 201 -9.20 -14.96 6.65
N GLN A 202 -8.14 -14.39 7.27
CA GLN A 202 -8.18 -14.08 8.70
C GLN A 202 -9.21 -12.99 9.03
N ILE A 203 -9.33 -11.96 8.19
CA ILE A 203 -10.34 -10.90 8.36
C ILE A 203 -11.77 -11.45 8.16
N ALA A 204 -11.95 -12.38 7.22
CA ALA A 204 -13.25 -12.96 6.87
C ALA A 204 -13.94 -13.69 8.05
N ARG A 205 -13.18 -14.10 9.06
CA ARG A 205 -13.70 -14.70 10.30
C ARG A 205 -14.70 -13.79 11.01
N TYR A 206 -14.59 -12.48 10.86
CA TYR A 206 -15.39 -11.52 11.59
C TYR A 206 -16.51 -10.92 10.74
N ARG A 207 -17.70 -10.75 11.33
CA ARG A 207 -18.80 -10.03 10.70
C ARG A 207 -18.55 -8.51 10.69
N LYS A 208 -18.07 -7.97 11.81
CA LYS A 208 -17.73 -6.55 12.00
C LYS A 208 -16.29 -6.42 12.48
N ILE A 209 -15.58 -5.40 12.01
CA ILE A 209 -14.23 -5.05 12.43
C ILE A 209 -14.20 -3.64 13.02
N ILE A 210 -13.51 -3.49 14.15
CA ILE A 210 -13.19 -2.18 14.74
C ILE A 210 -11.68 -2.06 14.77
N THR A 211 -11.12 -1.06 14.09
CA THR A 211 -9.66 -1.01 13.85
C THR A 211 -9.09 0.39 13.64
N ASP A 212 -7.81 0.56 14.01
CA ASP A 212 -6.95 1.69 13.63
C ASP A 212 -5.84 1.25 12.65
N ARG A 213 -5.99 0.06 12.03
CA ARG A 213 -5.12 -0.45 10.97
C ARG A 213 -5.81 -0.25 9.62
N LEU A 214 -5.30 0.68 8.81
CA LEU A 214 -5.85 1.02 7.50
C LEU A 214 -6.15 -0.21 6.63
N HIS A 215 -5.18 -1.10 6.43
CA HIS A 215 -5.33 -2.24 5.53
C HIS A 215 -6.17 -3.38 6.10
N VAL A 216 -6.37 -3.44 7.42
CA VAL A 216 -7.40 -4.30 8.01
C VAL A 216 -8.77 -3.75 7.65
N GLY A 217 -8.98 -2.43 7.76
CA GLY A 217 -10.22 -1.77 7.34
C GLY A 217 -10.51 -1.94 5.85
N ILE A 218 -9.50 -1.75 4.98
CA ILE A 218 -9.63 -1.98 3.53
C ILE A 218 -9.91 -3.46 3.23
N GLY A 219 -9.21 -4.39 3.89
CA GLY A 219 -9.44 -5.83 3.74
C GLY A 219 -10.87 -6.23 4.12
N ALA A 220 -11.37 -5.72 5.24
CA ALA A 220 -12.74 -5.94 5.67
C ALA A 220 -13.76 -5.32 4.69
N ALA A 221 -13.45 -4.15 4.13
CA ALA A 221 -14.27 -3.51 3.12
C ALA A 221 -14.35 -4.33 1.81
N ILE A 222 -13.21 -4.87 1.34
CA ILE A 222 -13.14 -5.81 0.19
C ILE A 222 -14.07 -7.01 0.40
N LEU A 223 -14.15 -7.52 1.62
CA LEU A 223 -14.96 -8.69 1.99
C LEU A 223 -16.43 -8.37 2.29
N GLY A 224 -16.85 -7.11 2.15
CA GLY A 224 -18.22 -6.69 2.47
C GLY A 224 -18.55 -6.77 3.97
N ARG A 225 -17.55 -6.76 4.86
CA ARG A 225 -17.74 -6.75 6.32
C ARG A 225 -18.07 -5.34 6.80
N GLU A 226 -18.78 -5.22 7.92
CA GLU A 226 -19.01 -3.93 8.58
C GLU A 226 -17.69 -3.42 9.19
N VAL A 227 -17.31 -2.17 8.95
CA VAL A 227 -16.04 -1.61 9.41
C VAL A 227 -16.26 -0.33 10.19
N GLN A 228 -15.66 -0.27 11.38
CA GLN A 228 -15.48 0.96 12.14
C GLN A 228 -13.99 1.30 12.16
N LEU A 229 -13.63 2.28 11.35
CA LEU A 229 -12.26 2.71 11.13
C LEU A 229 -11.96 3.97 11.96
N MET A 230 -10.80 3.98 12.59
CA MET A 230 -10.33 5.11 13.41
C MET A 230 -8.95 5.56 12.94
N SER A 231 -8.61 6.80 13.26
CA SER A 231 -7.31 7.38 12.98
C SER A 231 -6.22 6.72 13.82
N GLY A 232 -5.02 6.73 13.25
CA GLY A 232 -3.81 6.49 14.00
C GLY A 232 -3.27 7.74 14.68
N SER A 233 -1.96 7.77 14.93
CA SER A 233 -1.29 8.98 15.45
C SER A 233 -1.02 10.04 14.38
N ASP A 234 -1.24 9.71 13.11
CA ASP A 234 -1.03 10.60 11.96
C ASP A 234 -2.26 10.70 11.06
N PHE A 235 -2.18 11.55 10.03
CA PHE A 235 -3.30 11.88 9.15
C PHE A 235 -3.68 10.77 8.16
N LYS A 236 -2.85 9.73 7.98
CA LYS A 236 -2.93 8.80 6.84
C LYS A 236 -4.32 8.22 6.65
N ILE A 237 -4.87 7.66 7.73
CA ILE A 237 -6.14 6.94 7.68
C ILE A 237 -7.28 7.91 7.33
N ARG A 238 -7.31 9.07 7.98
CA ARG A 238 -8.31 10.10 7.73
C ARG A 238 -8.26 10.62 6.29
N ALA A 239 -7.06 10.91 5.78
CA ALA A 239 -6.87 11.42 4.43
C ALA A 239 -7.34 10.42 3.37
N ILE A 240 -7.00 9.14 3.56
CA ILE A 240 -7.39 8.06 2.65
C ILE A 240 -8.88 7.75 2.77
N TYR A 241 -9.44 7.76 3.99
CA TYR A 241 -10.88 7.59 4.19
C TYR A 241 -11.67 8.64 3.41
N ARG A 242 -11.34 9.92 3.61
CA ARG A 242 -12.00 11.04 2.92
C ARG A 242 -11.86 10.94 1.39
N THR A 243 -10.71 10.50 0.91
CA THR A 243 -10.42 10.43 -0.53
C THR A 243 -11.11 9.23 -1.20
N SER A 244 -11.03 8.05 -0.60
CA SER A 244 -11.24 6.78 -1.30
C SER A 244 -12.18 5.80 -0.61
N LEU A 245 -12.55 6.02 0.67
CA LEU A 245 -13.38 5.06 1.42
C LEU A 245 -14.74 5.61 1.85
N SER A 246 -14.91 6.93 1.93
CA SER A 246 -16.11 7.61 2.43
C SER A 246 -17.42 7.28 1.68
N HIS A 247 -17.31 6.74 0.47
CA HIS A 247 -18.45 6.32 -0.36
C HIS A 247 -18.76 4.83 -0.24
N LEU A 248 -17.95 4.04 0.46
CA LEU A 248 -18.17 2.62 0.65
C LEU A 248 -19.24 2.45 1.75
N PRO A 249 -20.32 1.67 1.52
CA PRO A 249 -21.46 1.64 2.42
C PRO A 249 -21.19 0.87 3.73
N ASN A 250 -20.14 0.06 3.75
CA ASN A 250 -19.80 -0.83 4.86
C ASN A 250 -18.63 -0.32 5.71
N ILE A 251 -18.23 0.94 5.55
CA ILE A 251 -17.19 1.56 6.37
C ILE A 251 -17.67 2.87 6.98
N GLU A 252 -17.55 2.95 8.30
CA GLU A 252 -17.83 4.12 9.11
C GLU A 252 -16.53 4.62 9.72
N PHE A 253 -16.27 5.93 9.63
CA PHE A 253 -15.13 6.56 10.28
C PHE A 253 -15.59 7.24 11.58
N LEU A 254 -14.94 6.91 12.69
CA LEU A 254 -15.41 7.26 14.03
C LEU A 254 -14.71 8.46 14.68
N ASP A 255 -13.91 9.22 13.92
CA ASP A 255 -13.22 10.43 14.41
C ASP A 255 -13.65 11.70 13.66
#